data_AF-A0A173L244-F1
#
_entry.id   AF-A0A173L244-F1
#
_cell.length_a   1.000
_cell.length_b   1.000
_cell.length_c   1.000
_cell.angle_alpha   90.00
_cell.angle_beta   90.00
_cell.angle_gamma   90.00
#
_symmetry.space_group_name_H-M   'P 1'
#
loop_
_entity.id
_entity.type
_entity.pdbx_description
1 polymer ?
#
loop_
_entity_poly.entity_id
_entity_poly.type
_entity_poly.pdbx_seq_one_letter_code
_entity_poly.pdbx_strand_id
1 'polypeptide(L)'
;MAEIEMIEAIWGSNPQFSDGISYEFIRAEGKRFPSNRCLVPASEFHIRNGEKKFRAFRQDGNFFYLAGFWEPPMGSWPVSYRILTVDANPEVIRYQARHGAIIERRGAQEWLDFTVPEEELLVTPPAGMFALEEILTQPVQTNLAF
;
A
#
# COMPACT_ATOMS: atom_id res chain seq x y z
N MET A 1 14.00 -19.66 -9.69
CA MET A 1 13.77 -18.48 -8.83
C MET A 1 13.89 -17.27 -9.72
N ALA A 2 12.88 -16.40 -9.71
CA ALA A 2 12.98 -15.12 -10.40
C ALA A 2 14.01 -14.25 -9.67
N GLU A 3 14.76 -13.45 -10.41
CA GLU A 3 15.64 -12.44 -9.82
C GLU A 3 14.78 -11.34 -9.19
N ILE A 4 15.04 -11.02 -7.91
CA ILE A 4 14.35 -9.96 -7.19
C ILE A 4 15.13 -8.67 -7.41
N GLU A 5 14.46 -7.69 -7.99
CA GLU A 5 15.04 -6.36 -8.25
C GLU A 5 14.27 -5.28 -7.47
N MET A 6 15.00 -4.31 -6.93
CA MET A 6 14.41 -3.09 -6.37
C MET A 6 14.50 -1.99 -7.42
N ILE A 7 13.34 -1.50 -7.86
CA ILE A 7 13.23 -0.47 -8.88
C ILE A 7 12.34 0.68 -8.40
N GLU A 8 12.49 1.84 -9.04
CA GLU A 8 11.50 2.91 -8.96
C GLU A 8 10.37 2.65 -9.96
N ALA A 9 9.12 2.86 -9.52
CA ALA A 9 7.94 2.66 -10.34
C ALA A 9 6.88 3.70 -9.98
N ILE A 10 6.01 4.04 -10.94
CA ILE A 10 4.89 4.97 -10.70
C ILE A 10 3.83 4.29 -9.84
N TRP A 11 3.36 4.98 -8.82
CA TRP A 11 2.23 4.53 -8.02
C TRP A 11 0.91 4.88 -8.71
N GLY A 12 0.18 3.88 -9.17
CA GLY A 12 -1.12 3.98 -9.82
C GLY A 12 -1.19 3.39 -11.22
N SER A 13 -2.40 3.12 -11.70
CA SER A 13 -2.63 2.57 -13.06
C SER A 13 -2.37 3.59 -14.16
N ASN A 14 -2.10 3.11 -15.38
CA ASN A 14 -2.01 3.97 -16.55
C ASN A 14 -3.36 4.69 -16.82
N PRO A 15 -3.42 6.03 -16.70
CA PRO A 15 -4.66 6.81 -16.82
C PRO A 15 -5.23 6.81 -18.24
N GLN A 16 -4.44 6.45 -19.26
CA GLN A 16 -4.89 6.37 -20.65
C GLN A 16 -6.00 5.32 -20.86
N PHE A 17 -6.12 4.37 -19.94
CA PHE A 17 -7.10 3.28 -20.00
C PHE A 17 -8.29 3.49 -19.04
N SER A 18 -8.39 4.67 -18.43
CA SER A 18 -9.36 4.96 -17.36
C SER A 18 -9.82 6.42 -17.37
N ASP A 19 -10.09 6.97 -18.56
CA ASP A 19 -10.60 8.34 -18.76
C ASP A 19 -9.75 9.41 -18.05
N GLY A 20 -8.43 9.20 -17.98
CA GLY A 20 -7.50 10.11 -17.31
C GLY A 20 -7.34 9.87 -15.80
N ILE A 21 -8.04 8.91 -15.21
CA ILE A 21 -8.00 8.62 -13.76
C ILE A 21 -6.93 7.57 -13.46
N SER A 22 -6.00 7.86 -12.55
CA SER A 22 -5.08 6.85 -11.99
C SER A 22 -5.71 6.17 -10.77
N TYR A 23 -5.71 4.85 -10.75
CA TYR A 23 -6.14 4.07 -9.59
C TYR A 23 -4.92 3.56 -8.83
N GLU A 24 -4.74 4.01 -7.59
CA GLU A 24 -3.60 3.65 -6.73
C GLU A 24 -3.78 2.33 -5.98
N PHE A 25 -5.03 1.88 -5.84
CA PHE A 25 -5.41 0.79 -4.95
C PHE A 25 -6.27 -0.27 -5.65
N ILE A 26 -6.14 -1.51 -5.20
CA ILE A 26 -6.97 -2.65 -5.62
C ILE A 26 -7.57 -3.29 -4.36
N ARG A 27 -8.89 -3.51 -4.31
CA ARG A 27 -9.51 -4.35 -3.27
C ARG A 27 -9.17 -5.82 -3.51
N ALA A 28 -8.58 -6.48 -2.53
CA ALA A 28 -8.07 -7.85 -2.68
C ALA A 28 -9.17 -8.92 -2.64
N GLU A 29 -10.30 -8.66 -1.99
CA GLU A 29 -11.35 -9.65 -1.75
C GLU A 29 -11.90 -10.23 -3.05
N GLY A 30 -11.96 -11.57 -3.10
CA GLY A 30 -12.45 -12.30 -4.27
C GLY A 30 -11.57 -12.18 -5.51
N LYS A 31 -10.38 -11.59 -5.41
CA LYS A 31 -9.42 -11.49 -6.52
C LYS A 31 -8.30 -12.48 -6.37
N ARG A 32 -7.69 -12.82 -7.51
CA ARG A 32 -6.50 -13.67 -7.60
C ARG A 32 -5.35 -12.86 -8.17
N PHE A 33 -4.14 -13.16 -7.73
CA PHE A 33 -2.92 -12.49 -8.15
C PHE A 33 -1.90 -13.57 -8.56
N PRO A 34 -2.11 -14.29 -9.69
CA PRO A 34 -1.26 -15.42 -10.09
C PRO A 34 0.10 -15.00 -10.66
N SER A 35 0.30 -13.69 -10.85
CA SER A 35 1.54 -13.10 -11.37
C SER A 35 1.71 -11.70 -10.82
N ASN A 36 2.81 -11.04 -11.17
CA ASN A 36 2.99 -9.60 -11.00
C ASN A 36 2.87 -9.09 -9.56
N ARG A 37 3.06 -9.96 -8.57
CA ARG A 37 3.15 -9.58 -7.15
C ARG A 37 4.44 -8.79 -6.92
N CYS A 38 4.34 -7.67 -6.23
CA CYS A 38 5.50 -6.92 -5.74
C CYS A 38 5.32 -6.54 -4.28
N LEU A 39 6.38 -6.03 -3.67
CA LEU A 39 6.39 -5.54 -2.29
C LEU A 39 6.79 -4.07 -2.30
N VAL A 40 6.08 -3.26 -1.52
CA VAL A 40 6.42 -1.85 -1.31
C VAL A 40 6.86 -1.69 0.15
N PRO A 41 8.15 -1.53 0.46
CA PRO A 41 8.60 -1.35 1.84
C PRO A 41 8.08 -0.02 2.41
N ALA A 42 7.52 -0.05 3.60
CA ALA A 42 6.99 1.10 4.30
C ALA A 42 7.24 1.01 5.81
N SER A 43 7.55 2.14 6.43
CA SER A 43 7.66 2.26 7.90
C SER A 43 6.34 2.67 8.53
N GLU A 44 5.53 3.43 7.80
CA GLU A 44 4.24 3.97 8.25
C GLU A 44 3.33 4.26 7.05
N PHE A 45 2.03 4.43 7.31
CA PHE A 45 1.09 4.99 6.34
C PHE A 45 0.28 6.11 6.98
N HIS A 46 -0.23 7.02 6.16
CA HIS A 46 -0.99 8.17 6.62
C HIS A 46 -2.49 7.97 6.45
N ILE A 47 -3.24 8.42 7.44
CA ILE A 47 -4.70 8.42 7.46
C ILE A 47 -5.17 9.87 7.60
N ARG A 48 -6.19 10.26 6.84
CA ARG A 48 -6.83 11.58 6.98
C ARG A 48 -8.27 11.40 7.41
N ASN A 49 -8.63 12.03 8.53
CA ASN A 49 -10.01 12.07 9.03
C ASN A 49 -10.42 13.53 9.27
N GLY A 50 -11.17 14.09 8.32
CA GLY A 50 -11.46 15.52 8.28
C GLY A 50 -10.17 16.33 8.14
N GLU A 51 -9.93 17.25 9.07
CA GLU A 51 -8.72 18.08 9.14
C GLU A 51 -7.55 17.37 9.81
N LYS A 52 -7.82 16.29 10.56
CA LYS A 52 -6.78 15.56 11.30
C LYS A 52 -6.03 14.62 10.38
N LYS A 53 -4.71 14.59 10.54
CA LYS A 53 -3.84 13.63 9.88
C LYS A 53 -3.20 12.75 10.94
N PHE A 54 -3.16 11.46 10.68
CA PHE A 54 -2.52 10.48 11.55
C PHE A 54 -1.47 9.73 10.76
N ARG A 55 -0.42 9.28 11.45
CA ARG A 55 0.45 8.21 10.98
C ARG A 55 0.14 6.94 11.74
N ALA A 56 0.08 5.82 11.02
CA ALA A 56 -0.03 4.48 11.58
C ALA A 56 1.28 3.72 11.30
N PHE A 57 1.89 3.20 12.35
CA PHE A 57 3.18 2.50 12.30
C PHE A 57 3.15 1.30 13.26
N ARG A 58 4.01 0.30 13.03
CA ARG A 58 3.98 -0.91 13.87
C ARG A 58 4.37 -0.59 15.31
N GLN A 59 3.66 -1.18 16.28
CA GLN A 59 3.97 -1.00 17.70
C GLN A 59 5.37 -1.48 18.10
N ASP A 60 5.90 -2.49 17.39
CA ASP A 60 7.23 -3.05 17.62
C ASP A 60 8.37 -2.25 16.96
N GLY A 61 8.06 -1.15 16.27
CA GLY A 61 9.04 -0.31 15.57
C GLY A 61 9.61 -0.90 14.29
N ASN A 62 9.15 -2.07 13.85
CA ASN A 62 9.58 -2.67 12.59
C ASN A 62 8.90 -1.99 11.38
N PHE A 63 9.55 -2.10 10.22
CA PHE A 63 8.90 -1.81 8.94
C PHE A 63 8.04 -3.01 8.50
N PHE A 64 7.23 -2.79 7.46
CA PHE A 64 6.45 -3.82 6.81
C PHE A 64 6.49 -3.62 5.30
N TYR A 65 5.98 -4.59 4.56
CA TYR A 65 5.73 -4.42 3.15
C TYR A 65 4.24 -4.23 2.91
N LEU A 66 3.88 -3.41 1.93
CA LEU A 66 2.55 -3.40 1.35
C LEU A 66 2.54 -4.39 0.18
N ALA A 67 1.53 -5.27 0.15
CA ALA A 67 1.33 -6.13 -1.00
C ALA A 67 0.97 -5.27 -2.21
N GLY A 68 1.74 -5.38 -3.28
CA GLY A 68 1.54 -4.65 -4.52
C GLY A 68 1.30 -5.57 -5.71
N PHE A 69 0.76 -4.97 -6.77
CA PHE A 69 0.64 -5.57 -8.09
C PHE A 69 1.28 -4.63 -9.11
N TRP A 70 2.31 -5.09 -9.82
CA TRP A 70 3.07 -4.27 -10.76
C TRP A 70 2.68 -4.53 -12.22
N GLU A 71 2.76 -3.49 -13.04
CA GLU A 71 2.42 -3.52 -14.47
C GLU A 71 3.63 -3.08 -15.29
N PRO A 72 3.99 -3.80 -16.36
CA PRO A 72 5.12 -3.45 -17.23
C PRO A 72 4.87 -2.10 -17.93
N PRO A 73 5.92 -1.45 -18.44
CA PRO A 73 5.75 -0.21 -19.18
C PRO A 73 4.89 -0.44 -20.43
N MET A 74 4.06 0.54 -20.76
CA MET A 74 3.16 0.48 -21.90
C MET A 74 3.13 1.81 -22.65
N GLY A 75 3.65 1.80 -23.87
CA GLY A 75 3.85 3.02 -24.65
C GLY A 75 4.81 3.98 -23.94
N SER A 76 4.36 5.20 -23.66
CA SER A 76 5.10 6.19 -22.88
C SER A 76 4.90 6.07 -21.36
N TRP A 77 4.02 5.18 -20.90
CA TRP A 77 3.79 4.97 -19.48
C TRP A 77 4.85 4.03 -18.90
N PRO A 78 5.55 4.42 -17.82
CA PRO A 78 6.62 3.62 -17.23
C PRO A 78 6.07 2.40 -16.47
N VAL A 79 6.98 1.58 -15.91
CA VAL A 79 6.60 0.56 -14.92
C VAL A 79 5.79 1.23 -13.82
N SER A 80 4.69 0.59 -13.44
CA SER A 80 3.81 1.11 -12.40
C SER A 80 3.34 0.02 -11.46
N TYR A 81 2.78 0.40 -10.33
CA TYR A 81 2.24 -0.54 -9.36
C TYR A 81 1.01 0.02 -8.66
N ARG A 82 0.19 -0.88 -8.14
CA ARG A 82 -0.95 -0.56 -7.28
C ARG A 82 -0.86 -1.33 -5.98
N ILE A 83 -1.35 -0.74 -4.92
CA ILE A 83 -1.34 -1.36 -3.59
C ILE A 83 -2.63 -2.14 -3.39
N LEU A 84 -2.49 -3.40 -2.99
CA LEU A 84 -3.63 -4.22 -2.59
C LEU A 84 -4.13 -3.73 -1.23
N THR A 85 -5.44 -3.68 -1.05
CA THR A 85 -6.07 -3.24 0.21
C THR A 85 -6.91 -4.35 0.81
N VAL A 86 -6.99 -4.35 2.13
CA VAL A 86 -7.87 -5.20 2.96
C VAL A 86 -8.71 -4.32 3.88
N ASP A 87 -9.67 -4.90 4.58
CA ASP A 87 -10.39 -4.21 5.64
C ASP A 87 -9.44 -3.76 6.75
N ALA A 88 -9.72 -2.58 7.29
CA ALA A 88 -8.88 -1.98 8.32
C ALA A 88 -9.02 -2.71 9.66
N ASN A 89 -7.89 -2.82 10.36
CA ASN A 89 -7.82 -3.32 11.73
C ASN A 89 -8.53 -2.38 12.74
N PRO A 90 -8.85 -2.86 13.97
CA PRO A 90 -9.65 -2.11 14.95
C PRO A 90 -9.15 -0.71 15.31
N GLU A 91 -7.85 -0.48 15.21
CA GLU A 91 -7.22 0.82 15.46
C GLU A 91 -7.50 1.82 14.32
N VAL A 92 -7.57 1.35 13.07
CA VAL A 92 -7.66 2.19 11.86
C VAL A 92 -9.10 2.35 11.39
N ILE A 93 -9.96 1.34 11.59
CA ILE A 93 -11.34 1.28 11.07
C ILE A 93 -12.21 2.49 11.45
N ARG A 94 -11.88 3.16 12.57
CA ARG A 94 -12.58 4.36 13.06
C ARG A 94 -12.32 5.61 12.20
N TYR A 95 -11.26 5.58 11.40
CA TYR A 95 -10.78 6.70 10.59
C TYR A 95 -10.88 6.39 9.09
N GLN A 96 -10.60 5.15 8.71
CA GLN A 96 -10.59 4.71 7.32
C GLN A 96 -11.00 3.24 7.25
N ALA A 97 -11.93 2.92 6.34
CA ALA A 97 -12.51 1.57 6.25
C ALA A 97 -11.48 0.49 5.86
N ARG A 98 -10.40 0.88 5.18
CA ARG A 98 -9.43 -0.02 4.54
C ARG A 98 -8.03 0.55 4.58
N HIS A 99 -7.01 -0.28 4.62
CA HIS A 99 -5.62 0.13 4.42
C HIS A 99 -4.92 -0.86 3.47
N GLY A 100 -3.69 -0.56 3.09
CA GLY A 100 -2.91 -1.48 2.25
C GLY A 100 -2.63 -2.79 2.98
N ALA A 101 -2.69 -3.92 2.27
CA ALA A 101 -2.46 -5.24 2.83
C ALA A 101 -1.02 -5.37 3.30
N ILE A 102 -0.83 -5.83 4.53
CA ILE A 102 0.46 -5.84 5.21
C ILE A 102 1.10 -7.21 5.05
N ILE A 103 2.28 -7.26 4.44
CA ILE A 103 3.12 -8.46 4.37
C ILE A 103 4.28 -8.29 5.36
N GLU A 104 4.33 -9.19 6.34
CA GLU A 104 5.46 -9.25 7.27
C GLU A 104 6.71 -9.78 6.56
N ARG A 105 7.90 -9.43 7.09
CA ARG A 105 9.19 -9.89 6.54
C ARG A 105 9.25 -11.40 6.28
N ARG A 106 8.66 -12.21 7.18
CA ARG A 106 8.61 -13.68 7.04
C ARG A 106 7.81 -14.15 5.82
N GLY A 107 6.78 -13.41 5.42
CA GLY A 107 5.92 -13.74 4.27
C GLY A 107 6.34 -13.06 2.96
N ALA A 108 7.44 -12.31 2.96
CA ALA A 108 7.89 -11.57 1.78
C ALA A 108 8.20 -12.49 0.59
N GLN A 109 8.95 -13.58 0.82
CA GLN A 109 9.25 -14.56 -0.22
C GLN A 109 8.00 -15.36 -0.60
N GLU A 110 7.16 -15.73 0.37
CA GLU A 110 5.91 -16.47 0.11
C GLU A 110 4.97 -15.68 -0.81
N TRP A 111 4.93 -14.35 -0.64
CA TRP A 111 4.21 -13.45 -1.53
C TRP A 111 4.80 -13.44 -2.94
N LEU A 112 6.12 -13.19 -3.06
CA LEU A 112 6.81 -13.04 -4.34
C LEU A 112 6.90 -14.33 -5.17
N ASP A 113 7.06 -15.48 -4.51
CA ASP A 113 7.18 -16.80 -5.14
C ASP A 113 5.86 -17.55 -5.26
N PHE A 114 4.74 -16.93 -4.86
CA PHE A 114 3.39 -17.50 -4.98
C PHE A 114 3.23 -18.85 -4.24
N THR A 115 3.98 -19.07 -3.16
CA THR A 115 4.05 -20.38 -2.49
C THR A 115 2.86 -20.66 -1.58
N VAL A 116 2.11 -19.63 -1.23
CA VAL A 116 0.88 -19.73 -0.43
C VAL A 116 -0.29 -19.04 -1.14
N PRO A 117 -1.54 -19.49 -0.87
CA PRO A 117 -2.75 -18.79 -1.29
C PRO A 117 -2.76 -17.32 -0.85
N GLU A 118 -3.37 -16.47 -1.66
CA GLU A 118 -3.47 -15.04 -1.36
C GLU A 118 -4.17 -14.76 -0.03
N GLU A 119 -5.17 -15.57 0.32
CA GLU A 119 -5.99 -15.44 1.53
C GLU A 119 -5.20 -15.68 2.82
N GLU A 120 -4.06 -16.37 2.76
CA GLU A 120 -3.19 -16.58 3.93
C GLU A 120 -2.33 -15.35 4.26
N LEU A 121 -2.10 -14.48 3.26
CA LEU A 121 -1.24 -13.30 3.38
C LEU A 121 -2.02 -11.98 3.35
N LEU A 122 -3.09 -11.89 2.56
CA LEU A 122 -3.92 -10.71 2.39
C LEU A 122 -5.03 -10.67 3.45
N VAL A 123 -4.63 -10.70 4.71
CA VAL A 123 -5.53 -10.70 5.87
C VAL A 123 -5.61 -9.33 6.53
N THR A 124 -6.77 -9.03 7.13
CA THR A 124 -6.88 -7.87 8.03
C THR A 124 -5.94 -8.07 9.23
N PRO A 125 -5.05 -7.11 9.50
CA PRO A 125 -4.15 -7.20 10.64
C PRO A 125 -4.89 -7.37 11.97
N PRO A 126 -4.33 -8.14 12.92
CA PRO A 126 -4.91 -8.27 14.25
C PRO A 126 -4.84 -6.95 15.02
N ALA A 127 -5.66 -6.84 16.06
CA ALA A 127 -5.56 -5.76 17.03
C ALA A 127 -4.16 -5.72 17.67
N GLY A 128 -3.70 -4.52 18.03
CA GLY A 128 -2.39 -4.28 18.62
C GLY A 128 -1.24 -4.22 17.61
N MET A 129 -1.48 -4.40 16.31
CA MET A 129 -0.39 -4.33 15.33
C MET A 129 0.13 -2.89 15.16
N PHE A 130 -0.76 -1.90 15.16
CA PHE A 130 -0.42 -0.50 14.88
C PHE A 130 -0.58 0.40 16.11
N ALA A 131 0.31 1.39 16.21
CA ALA A 131 0.10 2.61 16.96
C ALA A 131 -0.33 3.72 15.99
N LEU A 132 -1.25 4.58 16.44
CA LEU A 132 -1.65 5.78 15.69
C LEU A 132 -1.18 7.02 16.44
N GLU A 133 -0.59 7.95 15.71
CA GLU A 133 -0.16 9.24 16.22
C GLU A 133 -0.73 10.35 15.34
N GLU A 134 -1.40 11.33 15.95
CA GLU A 134 -1.85 12.53 15.26
C GLU A 134 -0.63 13.39 14.89
N ILE A 135 -0.51 13.77 13.63
CA ILE A 135 0.58 14.60 13.12
C ILE A 135 0.05 15.96 12.69
N LEU A 136 0.73 17.02 13.11
CA LEU A 136 0.39 18.39 12.72
C LEU A 136 0.60 18.56 11.22
N THR A 137 -0.45 18.90 10.48
CA THR A 137 -0.30 19.53 9.18
C THR A 137 0.20 20.95 9.41
N GLN A 138 1.49 21.21 9.18
CA GLN A 138 1.94 22.59 9.02
C GLN A 138 1.11 23.24 7.90
N PRO A 139 0.65 24.49 8.05
CA PRO A 139 0.09 25.21 6.92
C PRO A 139 1.16 25.25 5.83
N VAL A 140 0.82 24.81 4.62
CA VAL A 140 1.67 25.05 3.45
C VAL A 140 1.76 26.57 3.32
N GLN A 141 2.87 27.17 3.76
CA GLN A 141 3.17 28.57 3.48
C GLN A 141 3.23 28.70 1.97
N THR A 142 2.14 29.18 1.39
CA THR A 142 2.12 29.63 0.01
C THR A 142 2.81 30.99 0.05
N ASN A 143 4.11 31.03 -0.24
CA ASN A 143 4.77 32.29 -0.52
C ASN A 143 4.07 32.90 -1.74
N LEU A 144 3.17 33.85 -1.49
CA LEU A 144 2.75 34.82 -2.51
C LEU A 144 3.94 35.76 -2.68
N ALA A 145 4.77 35.46 -3.69
CA ALA A 145 5.71 36.44 -4.20
C ALA A 145 4.90 37.60 -4.80
N PHE A 146 5.08 38.79 -4.22
CA PHE A 146 4.66 40.07 -4.80
C PHE A 146 5.71 40.57 -5.78
#